data_AF-A0A0A9CSP2-F1
#
_entry.id   AF-A0A0A9CSP2-F1
#
_cell.length_a   1.000
_cell.length_b   1.000
_cell.length_c   1.000
_cell.angle_alpha   90.00
_cell.angle_beta   90.00
_cell.angle_gamma   90.00
#
_symmetry.space_group_name_H-M   'P 1'
#
loop_
_entity.id
_entity.type
_entity.pdbx_description
1 polymer ?
#
loop_
_entity_poly.entity_id
_entity_poly.type
_entity_poly.pdbx_seq_one_letter_code
_entity_poly.pdbx_strand_id
1 'polypeptide(L)'
;MVDRLRDSFCRQHALELIFTDEGDTHLSAEMYISMDNTVEEPEWVPSPIFQELYAKLNRMAGIAAEMFVGRERFATLLMMRLTETVILWLSEDQAFWEEIEQGPKPLGPLGLQQFYLDMQFVIIFGQGRFLSRHVHQVILDIIDRAMAAFSATGMNPDSVLPGDDWFMDVAHDVASMISGRGRVANGDREVNSPTASVSAHSISSFRSHGSS
;
A
#
# COMPACT_ATOMS: atom_id res chain seq x y z
N MET A 1 -28.68 -3.54 11.42
CA MET A 1 -28.84 -3.12 10.01
C MET A 1 -27.59 -2.38 9.53
N VAL A 2 -27.09 -1.38 10.28
CA VAL A 2 -25.83 -0.66 9.98
C VAL A 2 -24.60 -1.57 9.98
N ASP A 3 -24.43 -2.48 10.96
CA ASP A 3 -23.28 -3.40 10.95
C ASP A 3 -23.26 -4.34 9.75
N ARG A 4 -24.43 -4.83 9.32
CA ARG A 4 -24.53 -5.68 8.11
C ARG A 4 -24.16 -4.92 6.84
N LEU A 5 -24.54 -3.63 6.75
CA LEU A 5 -24.14 -2.77 5.64
C LEU A 5 -22.62 -2.55 5.62
N ARG A 6 -22.02 -2.27 6.79
CA ARG A 6 -20.57 -2.13 6.96
C ARG A 6 -19.85 -3.41 6.50
N ASP A 7 -20.30 -4.55 7.01
CA ASP A 7 -19.66 -5.85 6.71
C ASP A 7 -19.80 -6.21 5.22
N SER A 8 -20.95 -5.95 4.60
CA SER A 8 -21.14 -6.17 3.16
C SER A 8 -20.24 -5.24 2.33
N PHE A 9 -20.13 -3.97 2.72
CA PHE A 9 -19.29 -2.98 2.04
C PHE A 9 -17.80 -3.36 2.13
N CYS A 10 -17.31 -3.68 3.34
CA CYS A 10 -15.92 -4.09 3.53
C CYS A 10 -15.60 -5.39 2.80
N ARG A 11 -16.52 -6.36 2.84
CA ARG A 11 -16.37 -7.61 2.07
C ARG A 11 -16.27 -7.34 0.58
N GLN A 12 -17.15 -6.50 0.03
CA GLN A 12 -17.11 -6.18 -1.40
C GLN A 12 -15.78 -5.57 -1.81
N HIS A 13 -15.29 -4.56 -1.06
CA HIS A 13 -14.00 -3.93 -1.38
C HIS A 13 -12.80 -4.82 -1.12
N ALA A 14 -12.88 -5.75 -0.16
CA ALA A 14 -11.85 -6.76 0.03
C ALA A 14 -11.83 -7.75 -1.13
N LEU A 15 -13.00 -8.19 -1.62
CA LEU A 15 -13.09 -9.07 -2.79
C LEU A 15 -12.48 -8.41 -4.03
N GLU A 16 -12.78 -7.14 -4.27
CA GLU A 16 -12.18 -6.35 -5.37
C GLU A 16 -10.66 -6.20 -5.27
N LEU A 17 -10.08 -6.24 -4.07
CA LEU A 17 -8.63 -6.16 -3.87
C LEU A 17 -7.97 -7.53 -4.04
N ILE A 18 -8.61 -8.58 -3.52
CA ILE A 18 -8.03 -9.91 -3.41
C ILE A 18 -8.19 -10.70 -4.70
N PHE A 19 -9.29 -10.53 -5.43
CA PHE A 19 -9.62 -11.33 -6.59
C PHE A 19 -9.52 -10.51 -7.88
N THR A 20 -9.06 -11.15 -8.95
CA THR A 20 -9.10 -10.61 -10.30
C THR A 20 -10.52 -10.67 -10.87
N ASP A 21 -10.78 -9.91 -11.92
CA ASP A 21 -12.04 -9.98 -12.67
C ASP A 21 -12.30 -11.38 -13.28
N GLU A 22 -11.24 -12.16 -13.48
CA GLU A 22 -11.29 -13.53 -14.03
C GLU A 22 -11.55 -14.59 -12.95
N GLY A 23 -11.51 -14.22 -11.67
CA GLY A 23 -11.77 -15.10 -10.52
C GLY A 23 -10.51 -15.71 -9.88
N ASP A 24 -9.32 -15.35 -10.35
CA ASP A 24 -8.04 -15.69 -9.71
C ASP A 24 -7.77 -14.76 -8.51
N THR A 25 -6.67 -15.00 -7.76
CA THR A 25 -6.28 -14.15 -6.62
C THR A 25 -5.06 -13.28 -6.94
N HIS A 26 -5.18 -11.97 -6.71
CA HIS A 26 -4.06 -11.03 -6.63
C HIS A 26 -3.15 -11.36 -5.45
N LEU A 27 -3.72 -11.81 -4.33
CA LEU A 27 -2.98 -12.29 -3.16
C LEU A 27 -2.86 -13.82 -3.24
N SER A 28 -1.80 -14.28 -3.90
CA SER A 28 -1.48 -15.70 -4.07
C SER A 28 -0.09 -16.03 -3.53
N ALA A 29 0.14 -17.30 -3.18
CA ALA A 29 1.45 -17.76 -2.73
C ALA A 29 2.53 -17.56 -3.82
N GLU A 30 2.16 -17.73 -5.09
CA GLU A 30 3.06 -17.56 -6.24
C GLU A 30 3.65 -16.15 -6.32
N MET A 31 2.94 -15.12 -5.84
CA MET A 31 3.45 -13.74 -5.75
C MET A 31 4.77 -13.68 -4.97
N TYR A 32 4.92 -14.48 -3.92
CA TYR A 32 6.13 -14.54 -3.11
C TYR A 32 7.10 -15.63 -3.59
N ILE A 33 6.60 -16.82 -3.91
CA ILE A 33 7.43 -17.96 -4.33
C ILE A 33 8.17 -17.64 -5.64
N SER A 34 7.56 -16.87 -6.54
CA SER A 34 8.16 -16.57 -7.83
C SER A 34 9.34 -15.59 -7.78
N MET A 35 9.52 -14.85 -6.68
CA MET A 35 10.54 -13.81 -6.56
C MET A 35 11.96 -14.38 -6.63
N ASP A 36 12.18 -15.57 -6.08
CA ASP A 36 13.48 -16.22 -6.09
C ASP A 36 13.85 -16.83 -7.45
N ASN A 37 12.97 -16.71 -8.47
CA ASN A 37 13.27 -17.14 -9.83
C ASN A 37 13.96 -16.07 -10.69
N THR A 38 14.04 -14.82 -10.21
CA THR A 38 14.66 -13.72 -10.98
C THR A 38 16.16 -13.63 -10.70
N VAL A 39 16.93 -13.25 -11.72
CA VAL A 39 18.39 -13.05 -11.60
C VAL A 39 18.74 -11.65 -11.09
N GLU A 40 17.84 -10.69 -11.31
CA GLU A 40 17.98 -9.30 -10.88
C GLU A 40 17.34 -9.09 -9.51
N GLU A 41 17.96 -8.22 -8.71
CA GLU A 41 17.41 -7.80 -7.42
C GLU A 41 16.13 -6.98 -7.66
N PRO A 42 15.02 -7.29 -6.96
CA PRO A 42 13.76 -6.59 -7.17
C PRO A 42 13.84 -5.15 -6.66
N GLU A 43 13.04 -4.27 -7.26
CA GLU A 43 12.76 -2.97 -6.65
C GLU A 43 11.88 -3.20 -5.41
N TRP A 44 12.40 -2.85 -4.24
CA TRP A 44 11.73 -3.08 -2.97
C TRP A 44 10.60 -2.09 -2.74
N VAL A 45 9.38 -2.58 -2.95
CA VAL A 45 8.13 -1.89 -2.61
C VAL A 45 7.12 -2.91 -2.07
N PRO A 46 6.17 -2.54 -1.20
CA PRO A 46 5.08 -3.43 -0.83
C PRO A 46 4.34 -3.94 -2.07
N SER A 47 3.82 -5.16 -2.03
CA SER A 47 3.13 -5.76 -3.18
C SER A 47 1.93 -4.90 -3.61
N PRO A 48 1.58 -4.88 -4.90
CA PRO A 48 0.54 -4.01 -5.45
C PRO A 48 -0.78 -4.03 -4.66
N ILE A 49 -1.22 -5.21 -4.20
CA ILE A 49 -2.45 -5.33 -3.40
C ILE A 49 -2.41 -4.52 -2.10
N PHE A 50 -1.27 -4.47 -1.40
CA PHE A 50 -1.14 -3.70 -0.16
C PHE A 50 -0.98 -2.21 -0.44
N GLN A 51 -0.33 -1.83 -1.53
CA GLN A 51 -0.31 -0.43 -2.01
C GLN A 51 -1.73 0.06 -2.34
N GLU A 52 -2.52 -0.76 -3.01
CA GLU A 52 -3.92 -0.46 -3.34
C GLU A 52 -4.80 -0.38 -2.10
N LEU A 53 -4.61 -1.28 -1.12
CA LEU A 53 -5.27 -1.20 0.18
C LEU A 53 -4.96 0.15 0.86
N TYR A 54 -3.68 0.53 0.93
CA TYR A 54 -3.27 1.82 1.49
C TYR A 54 -3.89 3.00 0.74
N ALA A 55 -3.85 2.99 -0.60
CA ALA A 55 -4.46 4.05 -1.43
C ALA A 55 -5.97 4.15 -1.21
N LYS A 56 -6.67 3.00 -1.16
CA LYS A 56 -8.13 2.93 -0.94
C LYS A 56 -8.50 3.47 0.45
N LEU A 57 -7.76 3.08 1.49
CA LEU A 57 -7.99 3.59 2.85
C LEU A 57 -7.78 5.11 2.93
N ASN A 58 -6.71 5.65 2.35
CA ASN A 58 -6.47 7.10 2.36
C ASN A 58 -7.51 7.87 1.54
N ARG A 59 -7.93 7.34 0.38
CA ARG A 59 -9.00 7.94 -0.42
C ARG A 59 -10.31 7.97 0.36
N MET A 60 -10.67 6.88 1.02
CA MET A 60 -11.85 6.80 1.87
C MET A 60 -11.75 7.77 3.06
N ALA A 61 -10.59 7.88 3.69
CA ALA A 61 -10.34 8.83 4.78
C ALA A 61 -10.54 10.28 4.32
N GLY A 62 -10.03 10.64 3.14
CA GLY A 62 -10.19 11.97 2.54
C GLY A 62 -11.65 12.32 2.28
N ILE A 63 -12.38 11.43 1.57
CA ILE A 63 -13.81 11.62 1.29
C ILE A 63 -14.61 11.71 2.60
N ALA A 64 -14.29 10.87 3.59
CA ALA A 64 -14.99 10.87 4.86
C ALA A 64 -14.76 12.15 5.67
N ALA A 65 -13.55 12.73 5.62
CA ALA A 65 -13.27 14.01 6.29
C ALA A 65 -14.14 15.15 5.74
N GLU A 66 -14.49 15.12 4.45
CA GLU A 66 -15.38 16.10 3.82
C GLU A 66 -16.86 15.81 4.10
N MET A 67 -17.27 14.54 4.04
CA MET A 67 -18.69 14.14 4.13
C MET A 67 -19.21 13.94 5.56
N PHE A 68 -18.36 13.56 6.51
CA PHE A 68 -18.73 13.11 7.84
C PHE A 68 -18.17 14.01 8.96
N VAL A 69 -18.31 15.32 8.81
CA VAL A 69 -17.93 16.29 9.85
C VAL A 69 -18.66 15.95 11.17
N GLY A 70 -17.90 15.65 12.23
CA GLY A 70 -18.41 15.21 13.53
C GLY A 70 -18.78 13.72 13.65
N ARG A 71 -18.46 12.90 12.64
CA ARG A 71 -18.66 11.44 12.63
C ARG A 71 -17.42 10.66 12.18
N GLU A 72 -16.24 11.20 12.48
CA GLU A 72 -14.92 10.67 12.09
C GLU A 72 -14.70 9.23 12.59
N ARG A 73 -15.29 8.90 13.74
CA ARG A 73 -15.25 7.55 14.32
C ARG A 73 -15.91 6.51 13.42
N PHE A 74 -16.98 6.85 12.71
CA PHE A 74 -17.66 5.91 11.82
C PHE A 74 -16.76 5.52 10.64
N ALA A 75 -16.13 6.50 9.99
CA ALA A 75 -15.21 6.27 8.89
C ALA A 75 -13.99 5.47 9.33
N THR A 76 -13.45 5.79 10.51
CA THR A 76 -12.34 5.04 11.12
C THR A 76 -12.70 3.57 11.30
N LEU A 77 -13.89 3.26 11.85
CA LEU A 77 -14.34 1.88 12.03
C LEU A 77 -14.56 1.14 10.71
N LEU A 78 -15.03 1.83 9.67
CA LEU A 78 -15.18 1.25 8.33
C LEU A 78 -13.83 0.87 7.73
N MET A 79 -12.84 1.76 7.84
CA MET A 79 -11.47 1.53 7.38
C MET A 79 -10.79 0.40 8.17
N MET A 80 -10.94 0.38 9.50
CA MET A 80 -10.47 -0.73 10.33
C MET A 80 -11.06 -2.06 9.89
N ARG A 81 -12.36 -2.09 9.59
CA ARG A 81 -13.05 -3.31 9.16
C ARG A 81 -12.59 -3.77 7.77
N LEU A 82 -12.26 -2.85 6.87
CA LEU A 82 -11.68 -3.19 5.56
C LEU A 82 -10.29 -3.83 5.72
N THR A 83 -9.39 -3.22 6.50
CA THR A 83 -8.07 -3.79 6.80
C THR A 83 -8.20 -5.16 7.45
N GLU A 84 -9.06 -5.29 8.46
CA GLU A 84 -9.35 -6.56 9.13
C GLU A 84 -9.82 -7.64 8.15
N THR A 85 -10.70 -7.29 7.21
CA THR A 85 -11.24 -8.26 6.25
C THR A 85 -10.14 -8.82 5.34
N VAL A 86 -9.22 -7.97 4.86
CA VAL A 86 -8.11 -8.42 4.00
C VAL A 86 -7.12 -9.28 4.78
N ILE A 87 -6.75 -8.87 5.99
CA ILE A 87 -5.77 -9.60 6.81
C ILE A 87 -6.32 -10.93 7.31
N LEU A 88 -7.56 -10.98 7.77
CA LEU A 88 -8.18 -12.24 8.18
C LEU A 88 -8.33 -13.20 7.01
N TRP A 89 -8.65 -12.70 5.81
CA TRP A 89 -8.70 -13.55 4.62
C TRP A 89 -7.35 -14.23 4.36
N LEU A 90 -6.24 -13.47 4.38
CA LEU A 90 -4.91 -14.05 4.22
C LEU A 90 -4.58 -15.05 5.34
N SER A 91 -4.91 -14.71 6.58
CA SER A 91 -4.68 -15.60 7.72
C SER A 91 -5.40 -16.95 7.59
N GLU A 92 -6.60 -16.94 6.99
CA GLU A 92 -7.50 -18.09 6.92
C GLU A 92 -7.45 -18.83 5.57
N ASP A 93 -6.73 -18.30 4.56
CA ASP A 93 -6.64 -18.92 3.24
C ASP A 93 -5.78 -20.20 3.26
N GLN A 94 -6.47 -21.33 3.37
CA GLN A 94 -5.83 -22.63 3.38
C GLN A 94 -5.05 -22.93 2.10
N ALA A 95 -5.54 -22.51 0.93
CA ALA A 95 -4.87 -22.81 -0.34
C ALA A 95 -3.55 -22.03 -0.45
N PHE A 96 -3.57 -20.76 -0.04
CA PHE A 96 -2.36 -19.95 0.08
C PHE A 96 -1.31 -20.63 0.98
N TRP A 97 -1.72 -21.02 2.18
CA TRP A 97 -0.78 -21.58 3.15
C TRP A 97 -0.32 -23.00 2.82
N GLU A 98 -1.15 -23.83 2.21
CA GLU A 98 -0.75 -25.17 1.75
C GLU A 98 0.37 -25.06 0.71
N GLU A 99 0.29 -24.11 -0.22
CA GLU A 99 1.34 -23.87 -1.21
C GLU A 99 2.63 -23.33 -0.54
N ILE A 100 2.54 -22.40 0.40
CA ILE A 100 3.71 -21.86 1.10
C ILE A 100 4.41 -22.91 1.98
N GLU A 101 3.64 -23.75 2.69
CA GLU A 101 4.18 -24.68 3.70
C GLU A 101 4.55 -26.06 3.12
N GLN A 102 3.81 -26.51 2.12
CA GLN A 102 3.87 -27.89 1.59
C GLN A 102 3.98 -27.94 0.07
N GLY A 103 3.99 -26.78 -0.60
CA GLY A 103 4.12 -26.70 -2.05
C GLY A 103 5.45 -27.27 -2.56
N PRO A 104 5.51 -27.62 -3.85
CA PRO A 104 6.70 -28.20 -4.47
C PRO A 104 7.89 -27.23 -4.52
N LYS A 105 7.62 -25.92 -4.47
CA LYS A 105 8.64 -24.87 -4.39
C LYS A 105 8.53 -24.17 -3.03
N PRO A 106 9.56 -24.22 -2.19
CA PRO A 106 9.53 -23.53 -0.92
C PRO A 106 9.62 -22.01 -1.11
N LEU A 107 9.13 -21.25 -0.12
CA LEU A 107 9.40 -19.82 0.00
C LEU A 107 10.92 -19.59 0.10
N GLY A 108 11.48 -18.77 -0.79
CA GLY A 108 12.89 -18.41 -0.77
C GLY A 108 13.18 -17.08 -0.06
N PRO A 109 14.46 -16.67 0.02
CA PRO A 109 14.87 -15.47 0.75
C PRO A 109 14.19 -14.19 0.27
N LEU A 110 14.09 -13.97 -1.04
CA LEU A 110 13.47 -12.76 -1.59
C LEU A 110 11.96 -12.77 -1.33
N GLY A 111 11.32 -13.92 -1.51
CA GLY A 111 9.91 -14.09 -1.18
C GLY A 111 9.62 -13.80 0.30
N LEU A 112 10.45 -14.29 1.22
CA LEU A 112 10.29 -14.02 2.66
C LEU A 112 10.48 -12.53 2.98
N GLN A 113 11.49 -11.86 2.40
CA GLN A 113 11.70 -10.43 2.60
C GLN A 113 10.49 -9.61 2.12
N GLN A 114 9.92 -9.94 0.96
CA GLN A 114 8.72 -9.27 0.45
C GLN A 114 7.50 -9.53 1.33
N PHE A 115 7.29 -10.77 1.76
CA PHE A 115 6.18 -11.12 2.65
C PHE A 115 6.27 -10.34 3.96
N TYR A 116 7.47 -10.27 4.54
CA TYR A 116 7.71 -9.49 5.75
C TYR A 116 7.47 -7.99 5.52
N LEU A 117 7.97 -7.44 4.41
CA LEU A 117 7.76 -6.05 4.00
C LEU A 117 6.26 -5.72 3.88
N ASP A 118 5.48 -6.60 3.27
CA ASP A 118 4.04 -6.42 3.10
C ASP A 118 3.30 -6.35 4.43
N MET A 119 3.63 -7.27 5.35
CA MET A 119 3.04 -7.28 6.69
C MET A 119 3.46 -6.07 7.52
N GLN A 120 4.74 -5.69 7.47
CA GLN A 120 5.25 -4.47 8.13
C GLN A 120 4.58 -3.22 7.56
N PHE A 121 4.40 -3.13 6.25
CA PHE A 121 3.72 -2.01 5.61
C PHE A 121 2.31 -1.83 6.18
N VAL A 122 1.55 -2.92 6.34
CA VAL A 122 0.21 -2.88 6.97
C VAL A 122 0.26 -2.42 8.42
N ILE A 123 1.23 -2.87 9.20
CA ILE A 123 1.44 -2.40 10.58
C ILE A 123 1.69 -0.89 10.57
N ILE A 124 2.63 -0.42 9.75
CA ILE A 124 3.10 0.97 9.70
C ILE A 124 1.96 1.92 9.29
N PHE A 125 1.27 1.64 8.19
CA PHE A 125 0.18 2.54 7.76
C PHE A 125 -1.08 2.41 8.62
N GLY A 126 -1.31 1.24 9.21
CA GLY A 126 -2.46 0.97 10.06
C GLY A 126 -2.32 1.52 11.47
N GLN A 127 -1.09 1.72 11.95
CA GLN A 127 -0.79 2.08 13.34
C GLN A 127 -1.51 3.36 13.77
N GLY A 128 -2.22 3.27 14.90
CA GLY A 128 -2.93 4.39 15.51
C GLY A 128 -4.17 4.88 14.74
N ARG A 129 -4.53 4.28 13.59
CA ARG A 129 -5.67 4.72 12.77
C ARG A 129 -6.56 3.58 12.31
N PHE A 130 -6.02 2.58 11.61
CA PHE A 130 -6.80 1.55 10.92
C PHE A 130 -6.54 0.13 11.44
N LEU A 131 -5.62 -0.04 12.40
CA LEU A 131 -5.28 -1.35 12.95
C LEU A 131 -5.89 -1.55 14.34
N SER A 132 -6.64 -2.63 14.53
CA SER A 132 -7.08 -3.06 15.85
C SER A 132 -5.98 -3.89 16.53
N ARG A 133 -6.02 -3.99 17.87
CA ARG A 133 -5.06 -4.86 18.60
C ARG A 133 -5.15 -6.32 18.17
N HIS A 134 -6.36 -6.79 17.83
CA HIS A 134 -6.56 -8.15 17.36
C HIS A 134 -5.91 -8.36 15.99
N VAL A 135 -6.18 -7.47 15.03
CA VAL A 135 -5.60 -7.58 13.68
C VAL A 135 -4.09 -7.43 13.74
N HIS A 136 -3.55 -6.55 14.59
CA HIS A 136 -2.11 -6.46 14.81
C HIS A 136 -1.52 -7.82 15.25
N GLN A 137 -2.16 -8.51 16.19
CA GLN A 137 -1.71 -9.84 16.61
C GLN A 137 -1.79 -10.85 15.46
N VAL A 138 -2.88 -10.84 14.67
CA VAL A 138 -3.00 -11.72 13.50
C VAL A 138 -1.87 -11.47 12.49
N ILE A 139 -1.47 -10.21 12.26
CA ILE A 139 -0.33 -9.91 11.38
C ILE A 139 0.96 -10.52 11.93
N LEU A 140 1.20 -10.41 13.24
CA LEU A 140 2.37 -11.04 13.87
C LEU A 140 2.33 -12.57 13.73
N ASP A 141 1.16 -13.18 13.94
CA ASP A 141 0.98 -14.63 13.77
C ASP A 141 1.21 -15.07 12.31
N ILE A 142 0.79 -14.24 11.34
CA ILE A 142 1.06 -14.44 9.90
C ILE A 142 2.57 -14.38 9.61
N ILE A 143 3.28 -13.38 10.17
CA ILE A 143 4.74 -13.25 10.02
C ILE A 143 5.44 -14.49 10.60
N ASP A 144 5.10 -14.87 11.83
CA ASP A 144 5.69 -16.02 12.52
C ASP A 144 5.47 -17.31 11.72
N ARG A 145 4.28 -17.47 11.12
CA ARG A 145 3.96 -18.62 10.25
C ARG A 145 4.81 -18.66 8.99
N ALA A 146 4.99 -17.52 8.31
CA ALA A 146 5.85 -17.43 7.14
C ALA A 146 7.33 -17.71 7.48
N MET A 147 7.82 -17.18 8.61
CA MET A 147 9.17 -17.46 9.11
C MET A 147 9.36 -18.94 9.44
N ALA A 148 8.36 -19.59 10.04
CA ALA A 148 8.39 -21.02 10.33
C ALA A 148 8.42 -21.87 9.05
N ALA A 149 7.59 -21.53 8.05
CA ALA A 149 7.58 -22.21 6.75
C ALA A 149 8.94 -22.08 6.05
N PHE A 150 9.53 -20.88 6.04
CA PHE A 150 10.88 -20.67 5.51
C PHE A 150 11.93 -21.46 6.29
N SER A 151 11.87 -21.45 7.63
CA SER A 151 12.86 -22.15 8.46
C SER A 151 12.82 -23.67 8.30
N ALA A 152 11.67 -24.24 7.95
CA ALA A 152 11.52 -25.66 7.64
C ALA A 152 12.41 -26.12 6.46
N THR A 153 12.90 -25.21 5.62
CA THR A 153 13.87 -25.48 4.55
C THR A 153 15.31 -25.68 5.06
N GLY A 154 15.57 -25.44 6.35
CA GLY A 154 16.88 -25.51 6.99
C GLY A 154 17.65 -24.19 7.01
N MET A 155 17.06 -23.10 6.51
CA MET A 155 17.63 -21.76 6.55
C MET A 155 17.16 -20.98 7.78
N ASN A 156 17.96 -20.01 8.23
CA ASN A 156 17.59 -19.11 9.32
C ASN A 156 16.88 -17.86 8.77
N PRO A 157 15.60 -17.59 9.07
CA PRO A 157 14.89 -16.37 8.67
C PRO A 157 15.66 -15.08 9.01
N ASP A 158 16.23 -15.00 10.22
CA ASP A 158 16.93 -13.80 10.69
C ASP A 158 18.22 -13.51 9.92
N SER A 159 18.74 -14.50 9.17
CA SER A 159 19.93 -14.33 8.33
C SER A 159 19.64 -13.66 6.98
N VAL A 160 18.36 -13.60 6.59
CA VAL A 160 17.93 -13.01 5.32
C VAL A 160 17.10 -11.75 5.51
N LEU A 161 16.50 -11.53 6.68
CA LEU A 161 15.69 -10.33 6.91
C LEU A 161 16.58 -9.08 7.14
N PRO A 162 16.26 -7.94 6.49
CA PRO A 162 16.83 -6.64 6.81
C PRO A 162 16.51 -6.18 8.25
N GLY A 163 17.15 -5.09 8.69
CA GLY A 163 16.81 -4.44 9.95
C GLY A 163 15.46 -3.71 9.90
N ASP A 164 14.83 -3.51 11.06
CA ASP A 164 13.53 -2.85 11.19
C ASP A 164 13.48 -1.43 10.56
N ASP A 165 14.60 -0.70 10.62
CA ASP A 165 14.76 0.64 10.05
C ASP A 165 14.60 0.64 8.52
N TRP A 166 15.09 -0.41 7.86
CA TRP A 166 14.94 -0.57 6.41
C TRP A 166 13.47 -0.67 5.99
N PHE A 167 12.66 -1.46 6.70
CA PHE A 167 11.24 -1.61 6.39
C PHE A 167 10.47 -0.29 6.59
N MET A 168 10.82 0.46 7.63
CA MET A 168 10.23 1.77 7.91
C MET A 168 10.52 2.77 6.78
N ASP A 169 11.76 2.81 6.29
CA ASP A 169 12.16 3.72 5.21
C ASP A 169 11.43 3.40 3.91
N VAL A 170 11.39 2.12 3.51
CA VAL A 170 10.68 1.67 2.29
C VAL A 170 9.19 1.98 2.39
N ALA A 171 8.56 1.66 3.53
CA ALA A 171 7.14 1.94 3.77
C ALA A 171 6.82 3.45 3.67
N HIS A 172 7.68 4.30 4.24
CA HIS A 172 7.49 5.75 4.20
C HIS A 172 7.65 6.33 2.80
N ASP A 173 8.65 5.88 2.05
CA ASP A 173 8.88 6.36 0.68
C ASP A 173 7.69 5.98 -0.24
N VAL A 174 7.21 4.74 -0.16
CA VAL A 174 6.04 4.29 -0.94
C VAL A 174 4.76 5.01 -0.51
N ALA A 175 4.52 5.16 0.79
CA ALA A 175 3.37 5.91 1.30
C ALA A 175 3.37 7.38 0.82
N SER A 176 4.55 8.02 0.79
CA SER A 176 4.74 9.38 0.27
C SER A 176 4.43 9.47 -1.22
N MET A 177 4.94 8.51 -2.00
CA MET A 177 4.70 8.41 -3.44
C MET A 177 3.20 8.26 -3.75
N ILE A 178 2.51 7.30 -3.11
CA ILE A 178 1.09 7.05 -3.31
C ILE A 178 0.23 8.26 -2.89
N SER A 179 0.64 8.97 -1.84
CA SER A 179 -0.06 10.17 -1.36
C SER A 179 0.19 11.41 -2.22
N GLY A 180 1.00 11.33 -3.28
CA GLY A 180 1.38 12.48 -4.10
C GLY A 180 2.24 13.52 -3.36
N ARG A 181 2.83 13.14 -2.21
CA ARG A 181 3.78 13.96 -1.43
C ARG A 181 5.23 13.66 -1.79
N GLY A 182 5.45 13.04 -2.96
CA GLY A 182 6.76 12.63 -3.44
C GLY A 182 7.80 13.72 -3.23
N ARG A 183 8.94 13.32 -2.65
CA ARG A 183 10.13 14.15 -2.45
C ARG A 183 10.34 15.00 -3.70
N VAL A 184 10.37 16.32 -3.53
CA VAL A 184 11.10 17.21 -4.43
C VAL A 184 12.54 16.72 -4.36
N ALA A 185 12.89 15.80 -5.25
CA ALA A 185 14.25 15.30 -5.36
C ALA A 185 15.10 16.50 -5.73
N ASN A 186 15.95 16.89 -4.77
CA ASN A 186 17.00 17.86 -4.94
C ASN A 186 17.93 17.35 -6.04
N GLY A 187 17.74 17.89 -7.24
CA GLY A 187 18.51 17.57 -8.43
C GLY A 187 18.50 18.79 -9.33
N ASP A 188 19.57 19.58 -9.25
CA ASP A 188 19.85 20.69 -10.13
C ASP A 188 19.55 20.32 -11.59
N ARG A 189 18.59 21.03 -12.17
CA ARG A 189 18.58 21.38 -13.58
C ARG A 189 17.79 22.67 -13.74
N GLU A 190 18.54 23.77 -13.77
CA GLU A 190 18.13 24.99 -14.47
C GLU A 190 17.56 24.59 -15.84
N VAL A 191 16.24 24.72 -16.01
CA VAL A 191 15.63 24.76 -17.33
C VAL A 191 15.21 26.20 -17.56
N ASN A 192 16.15 26.90 -18.20
CA ASN A 192 16.05 28.24 -18.74
C ASN A 192 14.65 28.54 -19.31
N SER A 193 14.12 29.69 -18.89
CA SER A 193 13.02 30.35 -19.59
C SER A 193 13.42 30.66 -21.04
N PRO A 194 12.64 30.27 -22.06
CA PRO A 194 12.75 30.86 -23.38
C PRO A 194 11.81 32.07 -23.46
N THR A 195 12.42 33.24 -23.37
CA THR A 195 11.84 34.51 -23.80
C THR A 195 11.62 34.52 -25.32
N ALA A 196 10.62 35.32 -25.75
CA ALA A 196 10.48 35.99 -27.07
C ALA A 196 10.09 35.09 -28.26
N SER A 197 9.22 35.47 -29.22
CA SER A 197 8.41 36.65 -29.59
C SER A 197 7.39 36.11 -30.64
N VAL A 198 6.26 36.74 -31.00
CA VAL A 198 6.17 37.68 -32.14
C VAL A 198 4.87 38.51 -32.02
N SER A 199 5.07 39.80 -31.87
CA SER A 199 4.41 40.95 -32.50
C SER A 199 3.13 40.73 -33.33
N ALA A 200 2.04 41.38 -32.92
CA ALA A 200 1.08 41.97 -33.85
C ALA A 200 0.86 43.44 -33.47
N HIS A 201 1.29 44.31 -34.37
CA HIS A 201 1.17 45.76 -34.32
C HIS A 201 -0.28 46.26 -34.37
N SER A 202 -0.45 47.47 -33.83
CA SER A 202 -1.33 48.57 -34.29
C SER A 202 -2.63 48.77 -33.50
N ILE A 203 -3.14 49.98 -33.20
CA ILE A 203 -2.75 51.39 -33.42
C ILE A 203 -3.64 52.22 -32.44
N SER A 204 -3.07 53.28 -31.86
CA SER A 204 -3.67 54.51 -31.29
C SER A 204 -5.08 54.54 -30.66
N SER A 205 -5.21 55.16 -29.49
CA SER A 205 -5.69 56.55 -29.39
C SER A 205 -5.77 57.07 -27.94
N PHE A 206 -5.51 58.36 -27.84
CA PHE A 206 -5.43 59.21 -26.65
C PHE A 206 -6.76 59.31 -25.88
N ARG A 207 -6.70 59.41 -24.54
CA ARG A 207 -7.42 60.45 -23.78
C ARG A 207 -6.93 60.58 -22.34
N SER A 208 -6.88 61.84 -21.93
CA SER A 208 -6.12 62.46 -20.84
C SER A 208 -6.78 62.38 -19.46
N HIS A 209 -5.95 62.43 -18.43
CA HIS A 209 -6.32 62.82 -17.06
C HIS A 209 -7.02 64.19 -17.02
N GLY A 210 -8.00 64.33 -16.14
CA GLY A 210 -8.76 65.57 -15.93
C GLY A 210 -8.08 66.58 -15.00
N SER A 211 -8.64 67.80 -14.95
CA SER A 211 -8.88 68.61 -13.74
C SER A 211 -9.48 69.98 -14.09
N SER A 212 -10.34 70.45 -13.18
CA SER A 212 -11.07 71.73 -13.09
C SER A 212 -12.50 71.73 -13.63
#